data_AF-A0A2S9A499-F1
#
_entry.id   AF-A0A2S9A499-F1
#
_cell.length_a   1.000
_cell.length_b   1.000
_cell.length_c   1.000
_cell.angle_alpha   90.00
_cell.angle_beta   90.00
_cell.angle_gamma   90.00
#
_symmetry.space_group_name_H-M   'P 1'
#
loop_
_entity.id
_entity.type
_entity.pdbx_description
1 polymer ?
#
loop_
_entity_poly.entity_id
_entity_poly.type
_entity_poly.pdbx_seq_one_letter_code
_entity_poly.pdbx_strand_id
1 'polypeptide(L)'
;MTRQDEALRVAEEILADIELKRLKPSEIVLKASRVARLTGHDELSAFLSCERNGYAGSESEWIARAGRRVTEDDSKFYPQSIAKVEASLEAAQEAIKAMQGGGNYSGDYVTIASREHDARIASQAKAVGVWSGIAGQVVATIYEMLAETYHELLFSELQASLFADIQGRVDGSLAEASGSALQKIESVSDRLRDGDPESVSQALTTCRRLIDSCADHVFPAQEEPYAIGAEATLSVGQQNVLNRLQAYTHQCGIPKGRRDRLRRTIADLYSRCSAGTHADVTVDEARFVFLHTYIAMGEVLTLTPVRAVGAN
;
A
#
# COMPACT_ATOMS: atom_id res chain seq x y z
N MET A 1 10.37 -9.75 -8.65
CA MET A 1 9.49 -8.60 -8.89
C MET A 1 8.08 -9.11 -8.79
N THR A 2 7.38 -8.76 -7.72
CA THR A 2 5.99 -9.15 -7.53
C THR A 2 5.10 -8.37 -8.50
N ARG A 3 3.86 -8.83 -8.71
CA ARG A 3 2.85 -8.11 -9.50
C ARG A 3 2.59 -6.70 -8.93
N GLN A 4 2.73 -6.54 -7.61
CA GLN A 4 2.54 -5.29 -6.89
C GLN A 4 3.71 -4.33 -7.13
N ASP A 5 4.96 -4.80 -7.07
CA ASP A 5 6.15 -3.99 -7.38
C ASP A 5 6.09 -3.46 -8.83
N GLU A 6 5.62 -4.31 -9.76
CA GLU A 6 5.44 -3.92 -11.15
C GLU A 6 4.33 -2.86 -11.30
N ALA A 7 3.21 -3.00 -10.59
CA ALA A 7 2.13 -2.03 -10.59
C ALA A 7 2.59 -0.67 -10.07
N LEU A 8 3.33 -0.65 -8.96
CA LEU A 8 3.86 0.56 -8.35
C LEU A 8 4.81 1.29 -9.30
N ARG A 9 5.78 0.56 -9.86
CA ARG A 9 6.75 1.13 -10.82
C ARG A 9 6.06 1.73 -12.04
N VAL A 10 5.09 1.02 -12.62
CA VAL A 10 4.37 1.51 -13.80
C VAL A 10 3.50 2.73 -13.46
N ALA A 11 2.86 2.75 -12.28
CA ALA A 11 2.08 3.89 -11.82
C ALA A 11 2.96 5.14 -11.62
N GLU A 12 4.11 5.00 -10.95
CA GLU A 12 5.10 6.07 -10.78
C GLU A 12 5.56 6.63 -12.13
N GLU A 13 5.89 5.74 -13.08
CA GLU A 13 6.35 6.12 -14.41
C GLU A 13 5.28 6.91 -15.18
N ILE A 14 4.01 6.50 -15.11
CA ILE A 14 2.91 7.22 -15.78
C ILE A 14 2.67 8.59 -15.14
N LEU A 15 2.66 8.69 -13.81
CA LEU A 15 2.46 9.96 -13.11
C LEU A 15 3.55 10.96 -13.53
N ALA A 16 4.81 10.54 -13.52
CA ALA A 16 5.93 11.37 -13.97
C ALA A 16 5.79 11.77 -15.46
N ASP A 17 5.32 10.86 -16.32
CA ASP A 17 5.11 11.16 -17.73
C ASP A 17 3.98 12.17 -17.96
N ILE A 18 2.92 12.14 -17.14
CA ILE A 18 1.84 13.13 -17.17
C ILE A 18 2.35 14.50 -16.71
N GLU A 19 3.03 14.56 -15.56
CA GLU A 19 3.56 15.79 -14.97
C GLU A 19 4.56 16.50 -15.89
N LEU A 20 5.41 15.71 -16.56
CA LEU A 20 6.42 16.20 -17.48
C LEU A 20 5.92 16.30 -18.92
N LYS A 21 4.63 16.02 -19.17
CA LYS A 21 3.94 16.10 -20.48
C LYS A 21 4.68 15.33 -21.58
N ARG A 22 5.16 14.13 -21.26
CA ARG A 22 5.97 13.29 -22.17
C ARG A 22 5.12 12.43 -23.11
N LEU A 23 3.89 12.13 -22.72
CA LEU A 23 2.99 11.24 -23.46
C LEU A 23 1.76 11.99 -23.95
N LYS A 24 1.22 11.53 -25.09
CA LYS A 24 -0.09 11.93 -25.56
C LYS A 24 -1.20 11.30 -24.70
N PRO A 25 -2.37 11.95 -24.56
CA PRO A 25 -3.53 11.38 -23.86
C PRO A 25 -3.88 9.91 -24.19
N SER A 26 -3.81 9.49 -25.46
CA SER A 26 -4.08 8.09 -25.85
C SER A 26 -3.02 7.12 -25.36
N GLU A 27 -1.75 7.54 -25.37
CA GLU A 27 -0.63 6.77 -24.81
C GLU A 27 -0.77 6.63 -23.30
N ILE A 28 -1.17 7.70 -22.62
CA ILE A 28 -1.50 7.70 -21.18
C ILE A 28 -2.63 6.69 -20.90
N VAL A 29 -3.72 6.70 -21.69
CA VAL A 29 -4.83 5.75 -21.55
C VAL A 29 -4.35 4.30 -21.68
N LEU A 30 -3.51 3.99 -22.68
CA LEU A 30 -2.98 2.65 -22.88
C LEU A 30 -2.06 2.21 -21.73
N LYS A 31 -1.18 3.09 -21.27
CA LYS A 31 -0.24 2.80 -20.17
C LYS A 31 -0.99 2.64 -18.85
N ALA A 32 -1.95 3.52 -18.54
CA ALA A 32 -2.84 3.40 -17.38
C ALA A 32 -3.67 2.11 -17.39
N SER A 33 -4.03 1.61 -18.57
CA SER A 33 -4.74 0.33 -18.69
C SER A 33 -3.92 -0.85 -18.18
N ARG A 34 -2.58 -0.75 -18.21
CA ARG A 34 -1.70 -1.75 -17.60
C ARG A 34 -1.79 -1.71 -16.09
N VAL A 35 -1.78 -0.53 -15.47
CA VAL A 35 -1.95 -0.38 -14.02
C VAL A 35 -3.28 -0.98 -13.58
N ALA A 36 -4.39 -0.60 -14.24
CA ALA A 36 -5.72 -1.13 -13.93
C ALA A 36 -5.77 -2.67 -13.96
N ARG A 37 -5.11 -3.31 -14.94
CA ARG A 37 -5.02 -4.78 -15.00
C ARG A 37 -4.14 -5.37 -13.90
N LEU A 38 -3.03 -4.72 -13.57
CA LEU A 38 -2.12 -5.20 -12.53
C LEU A 38 -2.78 -5.11 -11.14
N THR A 39 -3.54 -4.05 -10.87
CA THR A 39 -4.18 -3.80 -9.57
C THR A 39 -5.60 -4.37 -9.47
N GLY A 40 -6.27 -4.68 -10.59
CA GLY A 40 -7.68 -5.07 -10.58
C GLY A 40 -8.63 -3.91 -10.30
N HIS A 41 -8.23 -2.68 -10.64
CA HIS A 41 -9.01 -1.48 -10.36
C HIS A 41 -10.14 -1.33 -11.39
N ASP A 42 -11.37 -1.71 -11.00
CA ASP A 42 -12.52 -1.79 -11.90
C ASP A 42 -12.96 -0.43 -12.44
N GLU A 43 -13.05 0.61 -11.60
CA GLU A 43 -13.45 1.95 -12.05
C GLU A 43 -12.48 2.53 -13.09
N LEU A 44 -11.17 2.45 -12.81
CA LEU A 44 -10.13 2.89 -13.75
C LEU A 44 -10.22 2.09 -15.06
N SER A 45 -10.42 0.77 -14.97
CA SER A 45 -10.60 -0.08 -16.15
C SER A 45 -11.82 0.33 -16.98
N ALA A 46 -12.95 0.63 -16.34
CA ALA A 46 -14.19 1.06 -16.97
C ALA A 46 -14.03 2.42 -17.66
N PHE A 47 -13.47 3.41 -16.96
CA PHE A 47 -13.19 4.74 -17.50
C PHE A 47 -12.27 4.66 -18.73
N LEU A 48 -11.15 3.95 -18.60
CA LEU A 48 -10.21 3.77 -19.71
C LEU A 48 -10.81 3.00 -20.89
N SER A 49 -11.76 2.09 -20.65
CA SER A 49 -12.50 1.40 -21.71
C SER A 49 -13.33 2.38 -22.54
N CYS A 50 -14.01 3.30 -21.87
CA CYS A 50 -14.77 4.38 -22.55
C CYS A 50 -13.81 5.26 -23.36
N GLU A 51 -12.66 5.62 -22.81
CA GLU A 51 -11.69 6.46 -23.52
C GLU A 51 -11.07 5.76 -24.75
N ARG A 52 -10.87 4.44 -24.69
CA ARG A 52 -10.38 3.67 -25.86
C ARG A 52 -11.45 3.50 -26.95
N ASN A 53 -12.68 3.19 -26.55
CA ASN A 53 -13.71 2.72 -27.48
C ASN A 53 -14.69 3.83 -27.91
N GLY A 54 -14.78 4.91 -27.13
CA GLY A 54 -15.86 5.88 -27.22
C GLY A 54 -17.00 5.56 -26.25
N TYR A 55 -17.96 6.49 -26.19
CA TYR A 55 -19.06 6.49 -25.23
C TYR A 55 -20.38 6.18 -25.92
N ALA A 56 -21.19 5.31 -25.32
CA ALA A 56 -22.52 4.96 -25.83
C ALA A 56 -23.62 5.91 -25.32
N GLY A 57 -23.37 6.60 -24.20
CA GLY A 57 -24.29 7.55 -23.58
C GLY A 57 -24.89 7.06 -22.27
N SER A 58 -24.80 5.75 -21.98
CA SER A 58 -25.17 5.18 -20.69
C SER A 58 -24.17 5.51 -19.58
N GLU A 59 -22.94 5.89 -19.93
CA GLU A 59 -21.83 6.13 -19.02
C GLU A 59 -21.83 7.58 -18.49
N SER A 60 -22.97 8.04 -17.96
CA SER A 60 -23.21 9.44 -17.61
C SER A 60 -22.17 10.03 -16.65
N GLU A 61 -21.68 9.22 -15.71
CA GLU A 61 -20.59 9.58 -14.80
C GLU A 61 -19.29 9.84 -15.54
N TRP A 62 -18.84 8.89 -16.37
CA TRP A 62 -17.58 9.00 -17.11
C TRP A 62 -17.62 10.13 -18.14
N ILE A 63 -18.77 10.36 -18.78
CA ILE A 63 -18.99 11.50 -19.68
C ILE A 63 -18.78 12.83 -18.94
N ALA A 64 -19.30 12.93 -17.71
CA ALA A 64 -19.14 14.11 -16.88
C ALA A 64 -17.68 14.29 -16.43
N ARG A 65 -17.06 13.24 -15.89
CA ARG A 65 -15.66 13.29 -15.40
C ARG A 65 -14.67 13.62 -16.51
N ALA A 66 -14.87 13.12 -17.72
CA ALA A 66 -14.04 13.41 -18.90
C ALA A 66 -14.30 14.79 -19.54
N GLY A 67 -15.24 15.60 -19.01
CA GLY A 67 -15.54 16.93 -19.54
C GLY A 67 -16.19 16.91 -20.92
N ARG A 68 -16.92 15.84 -21.25
CA ARG A 68 -17.45 15.59 -22.60
C ARG A 68 -18.83 16.19 -22.85
N ARG A 69 -19.45 16.85 -21.86
CA ARG A 69 -20.76 17.50 -21.99
C ARG A 69 -20.66 18.78 -22.82
N VAL A 70 -21.64 19.02 -23.68
CA VAL A 70 -21.72 20.25 -24.47
C VAL A 70 -22.26 21.37 -23.59
N THR A 71 -21.51 22.46 -23.41
CA THR A 71 -21.86 23.57 -22.50
C THR A 71 -23.21 24.22 -22.82
N GLU A 72 -23.61 24.24 -24.09
CA GLU A 72 -24.86 24.86 -24.56
C GLU A 72 -26.08 23.92 -24.41
N ASP A 73 -25.87 22.61 -24.22
CA ASP A 73 -26.92 21.60 -24.21
C ASP A 73 -26.47 20.36 -23.41
N ASP A 74 -26.91 20.27 -22.15
CA ASP A 74 -26.52 19.20 -21.22
C ASP A 74 -27.05 17.81 -21.63
N SER A 75 -27.93 17.74 -22.64
CA SER A 75 -28.37 16.48 -23.24
C SER A 75 -27.41 15.93 -24.30
N LYS A 76 -26.44 16.74 -24.74
CA LYS A 76 -25.45 16.37 -25.78
C LYS A 76 -24.06 16.18 -25.19
N PHE A 77 -23.31 15.26 -25.80
CA PHE A 77 -21.93 14.98 -25.43
C PHE A 77 -21.09 14.59 -26.64
N TYR A 78 -19.77 14.55 -26.46
CA TYR A 78 -18.80 14.12 -27.47
C TYR A 78 -18.46 12.62 -27.28
N PRO A 79 -18.94 11.72 -28.16
CA PRO A 79 -18.83 10.27 -27.94
C PRO A 79 -17.52 9.64 -28.40
N GLN A 80 -16.70 10.34 -29.18
CA GLN A 80 -15.53 9.73 -29.81
C GLN A 80 -14.44 9.34 -28.79
N SER A 81 -13.67 8.29 -29.10
CA SER A 81 -12.51 7.88 -28.30
C SER A 81 -11.43 8.96 -28.18
N ILE A 82 -10.57 8.87 -27.18
CA ILE A 82 -9.48 9.82 -26.96
C ILE A 82 -8.57 9.97 -28.18
N ALA A 83 -8.28 8.88 -28.88
CA ALA A 83 -7.46 8.91 -30.10
C ALA A 83 -8.12 9.74 -31.22
N LYS A 84 -9.46 9.71 -31.32
CA LYS A 84 -10.20 10.55 -32.26
C LYS A 84 -10.25 12.02 -31.80
N VAL A 85 -10.31 12.27 -30.49
CA VAL A 85 -10.22 13.63 -29.92
C VAL A 85 -8.86 14.23 -30.26
N GLU A 86 -7.77 13.49 -30.05
CA GLU A 86 -6.41 13.90 -30.41
C GLU A 86 -6.27 14.18 -31.90
N ALA A 87 -6.71 13.25 -32.76
CA ALA A 87 -6.66 13.45 -34.20
C ALA A 87 -7.46 14.70 -34.64
N SER A 88 -8.59 14.98 -33.98
CA SER A 88 -9.38 16.18 -34.26
C SER A 88 -8.70 17.47 -33.77
N LEU A 89 -7.99 17.40 -32.63
CA LEU A 89 -7.19 18.51 -32.11
C LEU A 89 -6.03 18.82 -33.05
N GLU A 90 -5.28 17.80 -33.47
CA GLU A 90 -4.16 17.93 -34.42
C GLU A 90 -4.63 18.50 -35.75
N ALA A 91 -5.71 17.95 -36.32
CA ALA A 91 -6.29 18.44 -37.58
C ALA A 91 -6.74 19.91 -37.49
N ALA A 92 -7.37 20.32 -36.39
CA ALA A 92 -7.80 21.70 -36.19
C ALA A 92 -6.62 22.67 -36.06
N GLN A 93 -5.55 22.26 -35.35
CA GLN A 93 -4.31 23.03 -35.23
C GLN A 93 -3.59 23.17 -36.59
N GLU A 94 -3.51 22.10 -37.36
CA GLU A 94 -2.94 22.12 -38.71
C GLU A 94 -3.73 23.01 -39.66
N ALA A 95 -5.07 22.97 -39.59
CA ALA A 95 -5.94 23.84 -40.38
C ALA A 95 -5.69 25.33 -40.08
N ILE A 96 -5.59 25.71 -38.79
CA ILE A 96 -5.25 27.08 -38.38
C ILE A 96 -3.88 27.47 -38.94
N LYS A 97 -2.88 26.61 -38.81
CA LYS A 97 -1.52 26.86 -39.30
C LYS A 97 -1.48 27.05 -40.82
N ALA A 98 -2.23 26.24 -41.58
CA ALA A 98 -2.34 26.38 -43.03
C ALA A 98 -2.99 27.72 -43.44
N MET A 99 -3.92 28.23 -42.63
CA MET A 99 -4.62 29.49 -42.89
C MET A 99 -3.81 30.75 -42.52
N GLN A 100 -2.78 30.66 -41.68
CA GLN A 100 -1.97 31.80 -41.22
C GLN A 100 -1.29 32.60 -42.36
N GLY A 101 -1.11 32.01 -43.54
CA GLY A 101 -0.52 32.68 -44.71
C GLY A 101 -1.50 33.06 -45.83
N GLY A 102 -2.77 32.65 -45.72
CA GLY A 102 -3.75 32.77 -46.80
C GLY A 102 -4.78 33.87 -46.53
N GLY A 103 -4.40 35.15 -46.57
CA GLY A 103 -5.31 36.28 -46.31
C GLY A 103 -5.20 37.45 -47.31
N ASN A 104 -4.30 37.35 -48.30
CA ASN A 104 -4.09 38.41 -49.29
C ASN A 104 -5.05 38.27 -50.45
N TYR A 105 -6.31 38.64 -50.22
CA TYR A 105 -7.34 38.66 -51.25
C TYR A 105 -7.35 40.02 -51.99
N SER A 106 -7.68 40.00 -53.28
CA SER A 106 -7.89 41.22 -54.11
C SER A 106 -9.12 41.07 -55.00
N GLY A 107 -9.69 42.19 -55.48
CA GLY A 107 -10.88 42.22 -56.35
C GLY A 107 -12.21 42.55 -55.63
N ASP A 108 -13.32 42.47 -56.37
CA ASP A 108 -14.64 42.95 -55.92
C ASP A 108 -15.23 42.14 -54.75
N TYR A 109 -14.72 40.93 -54.49
CA TYR A 109 -15.20 40.01 -53.46
C TYR A 109 -14.31 39.92 -52.22
N VAL A 110 -13.33 40.82 -52.04
CA VAL A 110 -12.36 40.77 -50.93
C VAL A 110 -13.01 40.72 -49.55
N THR A 111 -14.04 41.52 -49.32
CA THR A 111 -14.73 41.57 -48.03
C THR A 111 -15.44 40.25 -47.70
N ILE A 112 -15.94 39.54 -48.71
CA ILE A 112 -16.59 38.23 -48.55
C ILE A 112 -15.53 37.15 -48.32
N ALA A 113 -14.45 37.15 -49.11
CA ALA A 113 -13.34 36.20 -48.96
C ALA A 113 -12.66 36.32 -47.58
N SER A 114 -12.44 37.53 -47.09
CA SER A 114 -11.88 37.78 -45.75
C SER A 114 -12.80 37.29 -44.64
N ARG A 115 -14.12 37.56 -44.72
CA ARG A 115 -15.08 37.09 -43.72
C ARG A 115 -15.15 35.57 -43.65
N GLU A 116 -15.14 34.90 -44.79
CA GLU A 116 -15.16 33.43 -44.85
C GLU A 116 -13.87 32.83 -44.29
N HIS A 117 -12.72 33.46 -44.55
CA HIS A 117 -11.44 33.07 -43.95
C HIS A 117 -11.44 33.23 -42.43
N ASP A 118 -11.85 34.39 -41.91
CA ASP A 118 -11.96 34.66 -40.48
C ASP A 118 -12.94 33.69 -39.80
N ALA A 119 -14.08 33.41 -40.44
CA ALA A 119 -15.08 32.47 -39.94
C ALA A 119 -14.52 31.04 -39.83
N ARG A 120 -13.71 30.61 -40.80
CA ARG A 120 -13.03 29.30 -40.75
C ARG A 120 -12.00 29.24 -39.63
N ILE A 121 -11.19 30.29 -39.47
CA ILE A 121 -10.23 30.37 -38.35
C ILE A 121 -10.98 30.29 -37.01
N ALA A 122 -12.04 31.08 -36.83
CA ALA A 122 -12.83 31.07 -35.60
C ALA A 122 -13.45 29.70 -35.31
N SER A 123 -13.96 29.01 -36.34
CA SER A 123 -14.50 27.65 -36.23
C SER A 123 -13.45 26.63 -35.77
N GLN A 124 -12.26 26.66 -36.38
CA GLN A 124 -11.17 25.76 -35.98
C GLN A 124 -10.63 26.10 -34.59
N ALA A 125 -10.56 27.38 -34.21
CA ALA A 125 -10.16 27.79 -32.87
C ALA A 125 -11.15 27.29 -31.80
N LYS A 126 -12.46 27.33 -32.07
CA LYS A 126 -13.48 26.72 -31.20
C LYS A 126 -13.25 25.21 -31.07
N ALA A 127 -12.97 24.52 -32.18
CA ALA A 127 -12.67 23.09 -32.16
C ALA A 127 -11.42 22.75 -31.33
N VAL A 128 -10.33 23.51 -31.48
CA VAL A 128 -9.11 23.36 -30.65
C VAL A 128 -9.44 23.50 -29.16
N GLY A 129 -10.20 24.53 -28.78
CA GLY A 129 -10.60 24.74 -27.39
C GLY A 129 -11.35 23.52 -26.83
N VAL A 130 -12.35 23.03 -27.55
CA VAL A 130 -13.15 21.85 -27.14
C VAL A 130 -12.27 20.60 -27.02
N TRP A 131 -11.48 20.26 -28.05
CA TRP A 131 -10.70 19.03 -28.04
C TRP A 131 -9.54 19.07 -27.04
N SER A 132 -8.89 20.22 -26.88
CA SER A 132 -7.86 20.41 -25.85
C SER A 132 -8.44 20.30 -24.44
N GLY A 133 -9.66 20.82 -24.22
CA GLY A 133 -10.36 20.73 -22.93
C GLY A 133 -10.68 19.30 -22.55
N ILE A 134 -11.27 18.52 -23.48
CA ILE A 134 -11.55 17.10 -23.25
C ILE A 134 -10.25 16.31 -23.03
N ALA A 135 -9.23 16.51 -23.87
CA ALA A 135 -7.95 15.82 -23.71
C ALA A 135 -7.30 16.12 -22.35
N GLY A 136 -7.29 17.38 -21.93
CA GLY A 136 -6.78 17.78 -20.62
C GLY A 136 -7.57 17.19 -19.46
N GLN A 137 -8.90 17.21 -19.56
CA GLN A 137 -9.77 16.68 -18.52
C GLN A 137 -9.64 15.16 -18.37
N VAL A 138 -9.55 14.41 -19.48
CA VAL A 138 -9.29 12.97 -19.46
C VAL A 138 -7.96 12.66 -18.77
N VAL A 139 -6.89 13.38 -19.11
CA VAL A 139 -5.59 13.21 -18.46
C VAL A 139 -5.65 13.54 -16.97
N ALA A 140 -6.37 14.59 -16.58
CA ALA A 140 -6.55 14.95 -15.17
C ALA A 140 -7.29 13.86 -14.38
N THR A 141 -8.38 13.30 -14.93
CA THR A 141 -9.12 12.20 -14.29
C THR A 141 -8.25 10.95 -14.15
N ILE A 142 -7.46 10.60 -15.17
CA ILE A 142 -6.53 9.46 -15.09
C ILE A 142 -5.47 9.71 -14.02
N TYR A 143 -4.92 10.92 -13.97
CA TYR A 143 -3.92 11.29 -12.98
C TYR A 143 -4.45 11.15 -11.55
N GLU A 144 -5.66 11.64 -11.27
CA GLU A 144 -6.30 11.54 -9.95
C GLU A 144 -6.45 10.09 -9.51
N MET A 145 -7.07 9.24 -10.35
CA MET A 145 -7.29 7.83 -10.04
C MET A 145 -5.96 7.04 -9.91
N LEU A 146 -4.96 7.35 -10.75
CA LEU A 146 -3.65 6.73 -10.65
C LEU A 146 -2.88 7.18 -9.41
N ALA A 147 -3.00 8.44 -9.02
CA ALA A 147 -2.36 8.95 -7.81
C ALA A 147 -2.94 8.26 -6.57
N GLU A 148 -4.25 8.10 -6.48
CA GLU A 148 -4.90 7.33 -5.41
C GLU A 148 -4.37 5.89 -5.37
N THR A 149 -4.41 5.19 -6.52
CA THR A 149 -3.91 3.82 -6.65
C THR A 149 -2.42 3.71 -6.24
N TYR A 150 -1.60 4.67 -6.65
CA TYR A 150 -0.17 4.70 -6.32
C TYR A 150 0.06 4.83 -4.82
N HIS A 151 -0.66 5.73 -4.13
CA HIS A 151 -0.52 5.89 -2.69
C HIS A 151 -0.98 4.65 -1.92
N GLU A 152 -2.04 3.98 -2.37
CA GLU A 152 -2.47 2.70 -1.79
C GLU A 152 -1.41 1.60 -1.94
N LEU A 153 -0.84 1.48 -3.14
CA LEU A 153 0.23 0.51 -3.42
C LEU A 153 1.48 0.78 -2.58
N LEU A 154 1.90 2.05 -2.48
CA LEU A 154 3.06 2.49 -1.70
C LEU A 154 2.86 2.20 -0.20
N PHE A 155 1.66 2.46 0.32
CA PHE A 155 1.34 2.19 1.70
C PHE A 155 1.32 0.68 2.00
N SER A 156 0.75 -0.11 1.09
CA SER A 156 0.74 -1.57 1.21
C SER A 156 2.16 -2.17 1.15
N GLU A 157 3.03 -1.67 0.28
CA GLU A 157 4.43 -2.10 0.21
C GLU A 157 5.19 -1.72 1.49
N LEU A 158 5.03 -0.49 1.99
CA LEU A 158 5.66 -0.05 3.22
C LEU A 158 5.25 -0.95 4.39
N GLN A 159 3.95 -1.25 4.53
CA GLN A 159 3.47 -2.17 5.55
C GLN A 159 4.04 -3.59 5.40
N ALA A 160 4.04 -4.13 4.18
CA ALA A 160 4.59 -5.45 3.90
C ALA A 160 6.10 -5.52 4.20
N SER A 161 6.86 -4.48 3.86
CA SER A 161 8.30 -4.39 4.11
C SER A 161 8.64 -4.29 5.60
N LEU A 162 7.91 -3.47 6.36
CA LEU A 162 8.10 -3.35 7.81
C LEU A 162 7.75 -4.65 8.52
N PHE A 163 6.66 -5.30 8.11
CA PHE A 163 6.30 -6.60 8.64
C PHE A 163 7.34 -7.66 8.26
N ALA A 164 7.78 -7.72 7.00
CA ALA A 164 8.78 -8.68 6.54
C ALA A 164 10.15 -8.50 7.20
N ASP A 165 10.60 -7.26 7.43
CA ASP A 165 11.85 -6.99 8.16
C ASP A 165 11.75 -7.45 9.62
N ILE A 166 10.67 -7.08 10.30
CA ILE A 166 10.42 -7.54 11.67
C ILE A 166 10.34 -9.07 11.70
N GLN A 167 9.58 -9.67 10.79
CA GLN A 167 9.41 -11.11 10.68
C GLN A 167 10.76 -11.82 10.45
N GLY A 168 11.57 -11.35 9.50
CA GLY A 168 12.88 -11.93 9.24
C GLY A 168 13.82 -11.86 10.44
N ARG A 169 13.78 -10.76 11.20
CA ARG A 169 14.57 -10.61 12.44
C ARG A 169 14.06 -11.56 13.54
N VAL A 170 12.75 -11.64 13.74
CA VAL A 170 12.15 -12.53 14.74
C VAL A 170 12.40 -14.00 14.38
N ASP A 171 12.14 -14.40 13.14
CA ASP A 171 12.34 -15.78 12.64
C ASP A 171 13.82 -16.19 12.73
N GLY A 172 14.74 -15.30 12.35
CA GLY A 172 16.18 -15.54 12.48
C GLY A 172 16.59 -15.78 13.94
N SER A 173 16.20 -14.89 14.85
CA SER A 173 16.53 -15.06 16.26
C SER A 173 15.81 -16.26 16.90
N LEU A 174 14.58 -16.57 16.50
CA LEU A 174 13.86 -17.76 16.99
C LEU A 174 14.48 -19.07 16.48
N ALA A 175 14.96 -19.10 15.24
CA ALA A 175 15.64 -20.26 14.67
C ALA A 175 16.94 -20.57 15.42
N GLU A 176 17.73 -19.54 15.73
CA GLU A 176 18.93 -19.65 16.59
C GLU A 176 18.56 -20.07 18.01
N ALA A 177 17.45 -19.53 18.53
CA ALA A 177 17.01 -19.75 19.90
C ALA A 177 16.48 -21.15 20.18
N SER A 178 15.68 -21.67 19.25
CA SER A 178 15.03 -22.95 19.35
C SER A 178 14.73 -23.46 17.95
N GLY A 179 15.49 -24.46 17.48
CA GLY A 179 15.26 -25.07 16.16
C GLY A 179 13.84 -25.62 15.94
N SER A 180 13.04 -25.76 17.01
CA SER A 180 11.62 -26.15 16.98
C SER A 180 10.62 -24.99 17.03
N ALA A 181 11.05 -23.75 17.26
CA ALA A 181 10.15 -22.60 17.38
C ALA A 181 9.45 -22.25 16.07
N LEU A 182 10.15 -22.38 14.93
CA LEU A 182 9.56 -22.16 13.61
C LEU A 182 8.43 -23.18 13.32
N GLN A 183 8.62 -24.45 13.69
CA GLN A 183 7.57 -25.48 13.55
C GLN A 183 6.36 -25.17 14.44
N LYS A 184 6.58 -24.57 15.62
CA LYS A 184 5.48 -24.14 16.52
C LYS A 184 4.68 -22.98 15.91
N ILE A 185 5.34 -22.04 15.23
CA ILE A 185 4.70 -20.92 14.52
C ILE A 185 3.78 -21.44 13.41
N GLU A 186 4.28 -22.34 12.56
CA GLU A 186 3.49 -22.96 11.48
C GLU A 186 2.25 -23.68 12.04
N SER A 187 2.43 -24.47 13.10
CA SER A 187 1.33 -25.18 13.77
C SER A 187 0.26 -24.24 14.37
N VAL A 188 0.63 -23.02 14.78
CA VAL A 188 -0.33 -22.01 15.25
C VAL A 188 -1.12 -21.43 14.08
N SER A 189 -0.43 -21.11 12.98
CA SER A 189 -1.06 -20.57 11.78
C SER A 189 -2.11 -21.53 11.21
N ASP A 190 -1.80 -22.83 11.14
CA ASP A 190 -2.75 -23.85 10.66
C ASP A 190 -3.99 -23.94 11.56
N ARG A 191 -3.80 -24.00 12.89
CA ARG A 191 -4.90 -24.06 13.86
C ARG A 191 -5.80 -22.81 13.84
N LEU A 192 -5.21 -21.63 13.65
CA LEU A 192 -5.97 -20.36 13.54
C LEU A 192 -6.71 -20.22 12.20
N ARG A 193 -6.42 -21.07 11.21
CA ARG A 193 -7.17 -21.18 9.97
C ARG A 193 -8.40 -22.08 10.12
N ASP A 194 -8.26 -23.19 10.86
CA ASP A 194 -9.35 -24.14 11.10
C ASP A 194 -10.49 -23.54 11.94
N GLY A 195 -10.15 -22.63 12.86
CA GLY A 195 -11.09 -21.69 13.48
C GLY A 195 -12.04 -22.29 14.52
N ASP A 196 -11.96 -23.59 14.80
CA ASP A 196 -12.73 -24.23 15.86
C ASP A 196 -12.17 -23.89 17.26
N PRO A 197 -13.01 -23.94 18.32
CA PRO A 197 -12.58 -23.55 19.68
C PRO A 197 -11.41 -24.36 20.25
N GLU A 198 -11.26 -25.63 19.86
CA GLU A 198 -10.17 -26.48 20.31
C GLU A 198 -8.87 -26.05 19.65
N SER A 199 -8.88 -25.82 18.34
CA SER A 199 -7.74 -25.30 17.58
C SER A 199 -7.28 -23.94 18.09
N VAL A 200 -8.21 -23.03 18.40
CA VAL A 200 -7.89 -21.73 19.03
C VAL A 200 -7.18 -21.92 20.37
N SER A 201 -7.67 -22.83 21.21
CA SER A 201 -7.09 -23.09 22.54
C SER A 201 -5.70 -23.74 22.45
N GLN A 202 -5.51 -24.64 21.49
CA GLN A 202 -4.20 -25.22 21.19
C GLN A 202 -3.22 -24.18 20.62
N ALA A 203 -3.68 -23.24 19.80
CA ALA A 203 -2.90 -22.13 19.30
C ALA A 203 -2.39 -21.23 20.45
N LEU A 204 -3.27 -20.81 21.35
CA LEU A 204 -2.91 -20.02 22.54
C LEU A 204 -1.92 -20.77 23.47
N THR A 205 -2.13 -22.07 23.67
CA THR A 205 -1.19 -22.90 24.42
C THR A 205 0.19 -22.92 23.76
N THR A 206 0.23 -22.93 22.43
CA THR A 206 1.49 -22.90 21.68
C THR A 206 2.18 -21.53 21.78
N CYS A 207 1.43 -20.41 21.77
CA CYS A 207 1.95 -19.07 22.07
C CYS A 207 2.63 -19.02 23.45
N ARG A 208 2.01 -19.60 24.48
CA ARG A 208 2.63 -19.72 25.81
C ARG A 208 3.96 -20.50 25.75
N ARG A 209 3.97 -21.64 25.08
CA ARG A 209 5.19 -22.47 24.93
C ARG A 209 6.28 -21.76 24.14
N LEU A 210 5.94 -20.87 23.20
CA LEU A 210 6.91 -20.00 22.52
C LEU A 210 7.57 -19.03 23.50
N ILE A 211 6.78 -18.40 24.40
CA ILE A 211 7.33 -17.52 25.45
C ILE A 211 8.25 -18.29 26.39
N ASP A 212 7.84 -19.48 26.84
CA ASP A 212 8.65 -20.35 27.69
C ASP A 212 9.99 -20.71 26.99
N SER A 213 9.92 -21.12 25.72
CA SER A 213 11.10 -21.50 24.93
C SER A 213 12.05 -20.31 24.71
N CYS A 214 11.51 -19.11 24.52
CA CYS A 214 12.29 -17.88 24.41
C CYS A 214 13.05 -17.60 25.71
N ALA A 215 12.36 -17.69 26.87
CA ALA A 215 13.00 -17.52 28.17
C ALA A 215 14.08 -18.58 28.44
N ASP A 216 13.82 -19.84 28.06
CA ASP A 216 14.79 -20.95 28.11
C ASP A 216 16.04 -20.67 27.30
N HIS A 217 15.91 -20.03 26.15
CA HIS A 217 17.06 -19.67 25.34
C HIS A 217 17.84 -18.46 25.90
N VAL A 218 17.16 -17.34 26.15
CA VAL A 218 17.84 -16.07 26.48
C VAL A 218 18.35 -16.01 27.91
N PHE A 219 17.71 -16.75 28.83
CA PHE A 219 18.10 -16.81 30.23
C PHE A 219 17.71 -18.17 30.82
N PRO A 220 18.56 -19.20 30.69
CA PRO A 220 18.31 -20.53 31.26
C PRO A 220 17.97 -20.47 32.75
N ALA A 221 17.15 -21.41 33.23
CA ALA A 221 16.75 -21.44 34.64
C ALA A 221 17.95 -21.67 35.56
N GLN A 222 17.99 -20.96 36.67
CA GLN A 222 19.06 -21.03 37.66
C GLN A 222 18.47 -21.20 39.07
N GLU A 223 19.19 -21.90 39.95
CA GLU A 223 18.82 -22.04 41.37
C GLU A 223 19.09 -20.75 42.13
N GLU A 224 20.20 -20.08 41.81
CA GLU A 224 20.58 -18.81 42.45
C GLU A 224 19.68 -17.66 41.96
N PRO A 225 19.17 -16.80 42.87
CA PRO A 225 18.41 -15.63 42.50
C PRO A 225 19.25 -14.60 41.73
N TYR A 226 18.64 -13.91 40.76
CA TYR A 226 19.30 -12.87 39.98
C TYR A 226 19.07 -11.47 40.58
N ALA A 227 20.14 -10.72 40.84
CA ALA A 227 20.04 -9.36 41.35
C ALA A 227 19.95 -8.32 40.21
N ILE A 228 18.90 -7.50 40.22
CA ILE A 228 18.75 -6.31 39.36
C ILE A 228 19.35 -5.11 40.10
N GLY A 229 20.68 -5.13 40.27
CA GLY A 229 21.39 -4.10 41.06
C GLY A 229 20.82 -3.96 42.48
N ALA A 230 20.62 -2.72 42.93
CA ALA A 230 20.01 -2.42 44.23
C ALA A 230 18.46 -2.43 44.20
N GLU A 231 17.83 -2.70 43.05
CA GLU A 231 16.38 -2.56 42.88
C GLU A 231 15.61 -3.74 43.49
N ALA A 232 16.01 -4.97 43.14
CA ALA A 232 15.31 -6.19 43.53
C ALA A 232 16.16 -7.44 43.25
N THR A 233 15.80 -8.52 43.96
CA THR A 233 16.30 -9.87 43.70
C THR A 233 15.18 -10.72 43.12
N LEU A 234 15.41 -11.34 41.96
CA LEU A 234 14.43 -12.14 41.23
C LEU A 234 14.73 -13.64 41.36
N SER A 235 13.70 -14.42 41.70
CA SER A 235 13.75 -15.88 41.50
C SER A 235 13.68 -16.18 40.00
N VAL A 236 14.68 -16.90 39.49
CA VAL A 236 14.86 -17.21 38.05
C VAL A 236 14.85 -18.72 37.77
N GLY A 237 14.19 -19.51 38.62
CA GLY A 237 13.96 -20.95 38.39
C GLY A 237 12.96 -21.23 37.26
N GLN A 238 12.75 -22.52 36.93
CA GLN A 238 12.02 -22.96 35.73
C GLN A 238 10.63 -22.33 35.57
N GLN A 239 9.86 -22.19 36.66
CA GLN A 239 8.50 -21.64 36.62
C GLN A 239 8.46 -20.10 36.51
N ASN A 240 9.59 -19.41 36.68
CA ASN A 240 9.67 -17.96 36.77
C ASN A 240 9.98 -17.30 35.42
N VAL A 241 9.28 -17.71 34.36
CA VAL A 241 9.50 -17.31 32.96
C VAL A 241 9.56 -15.78 32.80
N LEU A 242 8.61 -15.04 33.37
CA LEU A 242 8.57 -13.57 33.30
C LEU A 242 9.78 -12.91 33.99
N ASN A 243 10.24 -13.48 35.11
CA ASN A 243 11.41 -12.96 35.83
C ASN A 243 12.70 -13.21 35.05
N ARG A 244 12.81 -14.36 34.38
CA ARG A 244 13.95 -14.71 33.53
C ARG A 244 14.06 -13.78 32.32
N LEU A 245 12.93 -13.47 31.66
CA LEU A 245 12.89 -12.46 30.60
C LEU A 245 13.24 -11.06 31.13
N GLN A 246 12.78 -10.68 32.33
CA GLN A 246 13.17 -9.42 32.95
C GLN A 246 14.67 -9.37 33.29
N ALA A 247 15.25 -10.46 33.79
CA ALA A 247 16.67 -10.59 34.07
C ALA A 247 17.51 -10.43 32.80
N TYR A 248 17.11 -11.07 31.69
CA TYR A 248 17.75 -10.91 30.39
C TYR A 248 17.73 -9.45 29.90
N THR A 249 16.58 -8.79 29.96
CA THR A 249 16.48 -7.39 29.54
C THR A 249 17.35 -6.46 30.39
N HIS A 250 17.56 -6.80 31.67
CA HIS A 250 18.52 -6.08 32.53
C HIS A 250 19.97 -6.34 32.11
N GLN A 251 20.35 -7.59 31.81
CA GLN A 251 21.69 -7.92 31.28
C GLN A 251 21.99 -7.19 29.96
N CYS A 252 20.96 -6.92 29.15
CA CYS A 252 21.08 -6.12 27.93
C CYS A 252 21.17 -4.60 28.17
N GLY A 253 21.22 -4.13 29.43
CA GLY A 253 21.35 -2.71 29.76
C GLY A 253 20.12 -1.87 29.44
N ILE A 254 18.94 -2.50 29.31
CA ILE A 254 17.72 -1.79 28.91
C ILE A 254 17.19 -0.91 30.06
N PRO A 255 16.80 0.36 29.79
CA PRO A 255 16.25 1.24 30.80
C PRO A 255 15.01 0.66 31.49
N LYS A 256 14.88 0.91 32.81
CA LYS A 256 13.80 0.38 33.65
C LYS A 256 12.40 0.56 33.04
N GLY A 257 12.08 1.76 32.55
CA GLY A 257 10.76 2.02 31.95
C GLY A 257 10.43 1.13 30.75
N ARG A 258 11.42 0.80 29.91
CA ARG A 258 11.23 -0.11 28.77
C ARG A 258 11.12 -1.57 29.24
N ARG A 259 11.94 -1.98 30.23
CA ARG A 259 11.85 -3.32 30.85
C ARG A 259 10.47 -3.55 31.49
N ASP A 260 9.97 -2.57 32.24
CA ASP A 260 8.66 -2.66 32.92
C ASP A 260 7.49 -2.68 31.92
N ARG A 261 7.62 -1.97 30.80
CA ARG A 261 6.63 -2.04 29.70
C ARG A 261 6.62 -3.44 29.08
N LEU A 262 7.79 -3.96 28.68
CA LEU A 262 7.91 -5.26 28.04
C LEU A 262 7.45 -6.40 28.98
N ARG A 263 7.79 -6.32 30.28
CA ARG A 263 7.30 -7.27 31.29
C ARG A 263 5.77 -7.26 31.38
N ARG A 264 5.14 -6.09 31.43
CA ARG A 264 3.67 -5.98 31.48
C ARG A 264 3.02 -6.57 30.23
N THR A 265 3.57 -6.26 29.06
CA THR A 265 3.11 -6.82 27.77
C THR A 265 3.17 -8.34 27.76
N ILE A 266 4.31 -8.92 28.13
CA ILE A 266 4.49 -10.38 28.13
C ILE A 266 3.63 -11.02 29.23
N ALA A 267 3.46 -10.38 30.38
CA ALA A 267 2.59 -10.87 31.45
C ALA A 267 1.11 -10.93 31.00
N ASP A 268 0.62 -9.89 30.32
CA ASP A 268 -0.72 -9.86 29.74
C ASP A 268 -0.90 -11.00 28.71
N LEU A 269 0.04 -11.12 27.77
CA LEU A 269 0.04 -12.19 26.77
C LEU A 269 0.05 -13.58 27.42
N TYR A 270 0.89 -13.78 28.43
CA TYR A 270 0.99 -15.03 29.16
C TYR A 270 -0.33 -15.39 29.86
N SER A 271 -1.01 -14.40 30.45
CA SER A 271 -2.33 -14.58 31.07
C SER A 271 -3.38 -14.93 30.03
N ARG A 272 -3.42 -14.23 28.90
CA ARG A 272 -4.38 -14.48 27.81
C ARG A 272 -4.17 -15.86 27.17
N CYS A 273 -2.93 -16.28 27.00
CA CYS A 273 -2.61 -17.63 26.53
C CYS A 273 -2.96 -18.72 27.55
N SER A 274 -3.11 -18.37 28.83
CA SER A 274 -3.39 -19.31 29.93
C SER A 274 -4.86 -19.34 30.35
N ALA A 275 -5.71 -18.45 29.84
CA ALA A 275 -7.11 -18.33 30.24
C ALA A 275 -7.99 -19.54 29.86
N GLY A 276 -7.52 -20.41 28.95
CA GLY A 276 -8.18 -21.67 28.61
C GLY A 276 -9.53 -21.51 27.87
N THR A 277 -10.09 -22.64 27.45
CA THR A 277 -11.33 -22.85 26.65
C THR A 277 -12.63 -22.28 27.24
N HIS A 278 -12.56 -21.50 28.33
CA HIS A 278 -13.72 -20.95 29.04
C HIS A 278 -13.88 -19.43 28.89
N ALA A 279 -12.89 -18.76 28.30
CA ALA A 279 -13.07 -17.40 27.80
C ALA A 279 -13.56 -17.50 26.36
N ASP A 280 -14.61 -16.74 26.00
CA ASP A 280 -15.12 -16.56 24.64
C ASP A 280 -14.07 -15.85 23.74
N VAL A 281 -12.86 -16.41 23.61
CA VAL A 281 -11.80 -15.87 22.78
C VAL A 281 -12.15 -16.19 21.34
N THR A 282 -12.42 -15.15 20.56
CA THR A 282 -12.72 -15.30 19.14
C THR A 282 -11.46 -15.69 18.37
N VAL A 283 -11.64 -16.28 17.19
CA VAL A 283 -10.53 -16.58 16.28
C VAL A 283 -9.71 -15.31 15.98
N ASP A 284 -10.39 -14.18 15.78
CA ASP A 284 -9.73 -12.90 15.53
C ASP A 284 -8.94 -12.41 16.74
N GLU A 285 -9.49 -12.54 17.96
CA GLU A 285 -8.74 -12.23 19.17
C GLU A 285 -7.49 -13.11 19.30
N ALA A 286 -7.61 -14.41 19.02
CA ALA A 286 -6.48 -15.33 19.07
C ALA A 286 -5.40 -14.99 18.03
N ARG A 287 -5.78 -14.52 16.83
CA ARG A 287 -4.85 -13.99 15.82
C ARG A 287 -4.09 -12.78 16.33
N PHE A 288 -4.76 -11.84 17.00
CA PHE A 288 -4.08 -10.70 17.62
C PHE A 288 -3.14 -11.12 18.76
N VAL A 289 -3.53 -12.09 19.60
CA VAL A 289 -2.65 -12.64 20.65
C VAL A 289 -1.39 -13.25 20.03
N PHE A 290 -1.55 -14.02 18.96
CA PHE A 290 -0.42 -14.62 18.26
C PHE A 290 0.51 -13.57 17.67
N LEU A 291 0.00 -12.60 16.91
CA LEU A 291 0.80 -11.51 16.33
C LEU A 291 1.52 -10.70 17.41
N HIS A 292 0.84 -10.40 18.52
CA HIS A 292 1.43 -9.65 19.61
C HIS A 292 2.48 -10.47 20.37
N THR A 293 2.27 -11.77 20.55
CA THR A 293 3.29 -12.69 21.08
C THR A 293 4.51 -12.71 20.19
N TYR A 294 4.31 -12.83 18.88
CA TYR A 294 5.37 -12.84 17.89
C TYR A 294 6.21 -11.55 17.93
N ILE A 295 5.57 -10.38 17.92
CA ILE A 295 6.25 -9.08 18.02
C ILE A 295 6.96 -8.91 19.37
N ALA A 296 6.33 -9.28 20.48
CA ALA A 296 6.93 -9.16 21.81
C ALA A 296 8.16 -10.06 21.97
N MET A 297 8.13 -11.28 21.41
CA MET A 297 9.30 -12.16 21.39
C MET A 297 10.40 -11.60 20.49
N GLY A 298 10.03 -11.04 19.33
CA GLY A 298 10.96 -10.29 18.50
C GLY A 298 11.67 -9.16 19.22
N GLU A 299 10.92 -8.36 19.99
CA GLU A 299 11.51 -7.26 20.76
C GLU A 299 12.51 -7.79 21.80
N VAL A 300 12.24 -8.91 22.47
CA VAL A 300 13.18 -9.53 23.43
C VAL A 300 14.40 -10.09 22.73
N LEU A 301 14.21 -10.92 21.70
CA LEU A 301 15.27 -11.69 21.05
C LEU A 301 16.24 -10.82 20.26
N THR A 302 15.78 -9.68 19.76
CA THR A 302 16.64 -8.70 19.07
C THR A 302 17.43 -7.81 20.03
N LEU A 303 17.24 -7.93 21.36
CA LEU A 303 18.11 -7.28 22.33
C LEU A 303 19.45 -7.99 22.33
N THR A 304 20.53 -7.24 22.14
CA THR A 304 21.90 -7.77 22.23
C THR A 304 22.44 -7.52 23.64
N PRO A 305 23.01 -8.54 24.31
CA PRO A 305 23.68 -8.33 25.59
C PRO A 305 24.80 -7.31 25.45
N VAL A 306 24.89 -6.36 26.38
CA VAL A 306 26.05 -5.45 26.44
C VAL A 306 27.24 -6.32 26.79
N ARG A 307 28.18 -6.52 25.86
CA ARG A 307 29.46 -7.18 26.16
C ARG A 307 30.06 -6.47 27.36
N ALA A 308 30.25 -7.20 28.46
CA ALA A 308 31.03 -6.72 29.58
C ALA A 308 32.40 -6.30 29.04
N VAL A 309 32.67 -5.00 29.04
CA VAL A 309 34.03 -4.48 28.85
C VAL A 309 34.82 -5.07 30.00
N GLY A 310 35.74 -5.99 29.67
CA GLY A 310 36.49 -6.76 30.65
C GLY A 310 37.15 -5.86 31.68
N ALA A 311 36.91 -6.15 32.95
CA ALA A 311 37.81 -5.76 34.01
C ALA A 311 39.07 -6.64 33.88
N ASN A 312 40.13 -6.06 33.36
CA ASN A 312 41.51 -6.46 33.69
C ASN A 312 41.99 -5.56 34.83
#